data_AF-A0A8S3JK38-F1
#
_entry.id   AF-A0A8S3JK38-F1
#
_cell.length_a   1.000
_cell.length_b   1.000
_cell.length_c   1.000
_cell.angle_alpha   90.00
_cell.angle_beta   90.00
_cell.angle_gamma   90.00
#
_symmetry.space_group_name_H-M   'P 1'
#
loop_
_entity.id
_entity.type
_entity.pdbx_description
1 polymer ?
#
loop_
_entity_poly.entity_id
_entity_poly.type
_entity_poly.pdbx_seq_one_letter_code
_entity_poly.pdbx_strand_id
1 'polypeptide(L)'
;DPGYEGSVCDRQIDLCASFTCYNGGRCHLDGHRPLCQCNPGYEGSACDRQIDPCASFTCYNGGRCLLHEQQPTCECTLGYRGSDCYEIEV
;
A
#
# COMPACT_ATOMS: atom_id res chain seq x y z
N ASP A 1 21.42 -25.24 5.36
CA ASP A 1 20.87 -23.89 5.57
C ASP A 1 20.08 -23.45 4.35
N PRO A 2 18.86 -22.91 4.49
CA PRO A 2 18.02 -22.51 3.35
C PRO A 2 18.55 -21.29 2.55
N GLY A 3 19.71 -20.74 2.91
CA GLY A 3 20.32 -19.57 2.25
C GLY A 3 21.52 -19.88 1.34
N TYR A 4 21.89 -21.14 1.16
CA TYR A 4 23.05 -21.55 0.35
C TYR A 4 22.69 -22.67 -0.62
N GLU A 5 23.25 -22.60 -1.83
CA GLU A 5 23.13 -23.56 -2.94
C GLU A 5 24.51 -24.10 -3.35
N GLY A 6 24.53 -25.03 -4.32
CA GLY A 6 25.75 -25.69 -4.78
C GLY A 6 25.97 -27.07 -4.16
N SER A 7 26.80 -27.90 -4.78
CA SER A 7 27.05 -29.28 -4.35
C SER A 7 27.69 -29.39 -2.97
N VAL A 8 28.27 -28.30 -2.47
CA VAL A 8 28.87 -28.19 -1.14
C VAL A 8 28.29 -27.02 -0.32
N CYS A 9 27.15 -26.45 -0.75
CA CYS A 9 26.48 -25.33 -0.09
C CYS A 9 27.37 -24.08 0.10
N ASP A 10 28.22 -23.79 -0.89
CA ASP A 10 29.20 -22.70 -0.87
C ASP A 10 28.69 -21.39 -1.50
N ARG A 11 27.59 -21.44 -2.25
CA ARG A 11 27.04 -20.28 -2.95
C ARG A 11 25.86 -19.70 -2.18
N GLN A 12 25.90 -18.42 -1.86
CA GLN A 12 24.75 -17.75 -1.23
C GLN A 12 23.62 -17.58 -2.24
N ILE A 13 22.40 -17.96 -1.86
CA ILE A 13 21.21 -17.75 -2.69
C ILE A 13 20.83 -16.27 -2.60
N ASP A 14 20.82 -15.57 -3.73
CA ASP A 14 20.20 -14.24 -3.81
C ASP A 14 18.68 -14.40 -3.93
N LEU A 15 18.01 -14.42 -2.77
CA LEU A 15 16.56 -14.51 -2.69
C LEU A 15 15.86 -13.28 -3.31
N CYS A 16 16.55 -12.15 -3.44
CA CYS A 16 16.03 -10.96 -4.11
C CYS A 16 16.15 -11.04 -5.64
N ALA A 17 17.11 -11.79 -6.19
CA ALA A 17 17.22 -11.99 -7.64
C ALA A 17 15.97 -12.65 -8.25
N SER A 18 15.25 -13.46 -7.46
CA SER A 18 14.01 -14.13 -7.87
C SER A 18 12.73 -13.40 -7.44
N PHE A 19 12.85 -12.28 -6.72
CA PHE A 19 11.71 -11.55 -6.14
C PHE A 19 11.63 -10.14 -6.70
N THR A 20 10.54 -9.83 -7.42
CA THR A 20 10.37 -8.54 -8.09
C THR A 20 9.57 -7.57 -7.21
N CYS A 21 10.16 -6.40 -6.96
CA CYS A 21 9.46 -5.25 -6.39
C CYS A 21 9.09 -4.26 -7.50
N TYR A 22 7.80 -4.01 -7.68
CA TYR A 22 7.29 -3.09 -8.68
C TYR A 22 7.37 -1.64 -8.21
N ASN A 23 7.09 -0.70 -9.13
CA ASN A 23 6.94 0.73 -8.84
C ASN A 23 8.16 1.36 -8.13
N GLY A 24 9.36 0.87 -8.46
CA GLY A 24 10.63 1.32 -7.90
C GLY A 24 10.86 0.87 -6.45
N GLY A 25 10.07 -0.08 -5.93
CA GLY A 25 10.32 -0.69 -4.63
C GLY A 25 11.67 -1.41 -4.57
N ARG A 26 12.22 -1.54 -3.37
CA ARG A 26 13.53 -2.17 -3.14
C ARG A 26 13.36 -3.51 -2.42
N CYS A 27 13.92 -4.57 -2.98
CA CYS A 27 13.99 -5.84 -2.28
C CYS A 27 15.05 -5.79 -1.17
N HIS A 28 14.71 -6.34 -0.01
CA HIS A 28 15.61 -6.57 1.11
C HIS A 28 15.26 -7.90 1.79
N LEU A 29 16.19 -8.41 2.60
CA LEU A 29 15.98 -9.64 3.36
C LEU A 29 15.60 -9.30 4.80
N ASP A 30 14.52 -9.92 5.27
CA ASP A 30 14.19 -10.04 6.69
C ASP A 30 14.50 -11.48 7.12
N GLY A 31 15.68 -11.68 7.71
CA GLY A 31 16.26 -13.00 7.91
C GLY A 31 16.51 -13.72 6.57
N HIS A 32 15.78 -14.82 6.32
CA HIS A 32 15.83 -15.59 5.07
C HIS A 32 14.58 -15.39 4.19
N ARG A 33 13.84 -14.29 4.40
CA ARG A 33 12.64 -13.97 3.62
C ARG A 33 12.85 -12.71 2.78
N PRO A 34 12.68 -12.76 1.45
CA PRO A 34 12.69 -11.56 0.62
C PRO A 34 11.41 -10.75 0.84
N LEU A 35 11.55 -9.44 1.02
CA LEU A 35 10.48 -8.48 1.22
C LEU A 35 10.73 -7.24 0.37
N CYS A 36 9.65 -6.61 -0.09
CA CYS A 36 9.73 -5.31 -0.76
C CYS A 36 9.54 -4.16 0.22
N GLN A 37 10.45 -3.20 0.18
CA GLN A 37 10.24 -1.87 0.72
C GLN A 37 9.60 -1.01 -0.38
N CYS A 38 8.35 -0.62 -0.19
CA CYS A 38 7.61 0.16 -1.17
C CYS A 38 7.99 1.64 -1.11
N ASN A 39 7.99 2.29 -2.27
CA ASN A 39 8.06 3.74 -2.36
C ASN A 39 6.75 4.38 -1.85
N PRO A 40 6.79 5.66 -1.43
CA PRO A 40 5.57 6.38 -1.05
C PRO A 40 4.49 6.29 -2.14
N GLY A 41 3.25 6.00 -1.73
CA GLY A 41 2.10 5.85 -2.63
C GLY A 41 1.87 4.44 -3.17
N TYR A 42 2.69 3.45 -2.80
CA TYR A 42 2.52 2.05 -3.20
C TYR A 42 2.47 1.10 -2.00
N GLU A 43 1.74 0.00 -2.18
CA GLU A 43 1.52 -1.03 -1.17
C GLU A 43 1.42 -2.43 -1.82
N GLY A 44 1.23 -3.45 -0.99
CA GLY A 44 1.24 -4.86 -1.40
C GLY A 44 2.61 -5.52 -1.18
N SER A 45 2.63 -6.85 -1.17
CA SER A 45 3.87 -7.61 -0.92
C SER A 45 4.94 -7.40 -1.99
N ALA A 46 4.54 -7.04 -3.21
CA ALA A 46 5.40 -6.73 -4.34
C ALA A 46 5.39 -5.23 -4.70
N CYS A 47 4.75 -4.37 -3.91
CA CYS A 47 4.57 -2.94 -4.21
C CYS A 47 3.86 -2.70 -5.56
N ASP A 48 2.97 -3.60 -5.96
CA ASP A 48 2.26 -3.62 -7.23
C ASP A 48 0.97 -2.79 -7.23
N ARG A 49 0.49 -2.40 -6.05
CA ARG A 49 -0.73 -1.62 -5.88
C ARG A 49 -0.42 -0.18 -5.53
N GLN A 50 -1.14 0.75 -6.13
CA GLN A 50 -1.18 2.13 -5.66
C GLN A 50 -2.05 2.22 -4.40
N ILE A 51 -1.59 3.00 -3.42
CA ILE A 51 -2.39 3.34 -2.26
C ILE A 51 -3.51 4.25 -2.74
N ASP A 52 -4.75 3.82 -2.52
CA ASP A 52 -5.93 4.65 -2.67
C ASP A 52 -6.33 5.18 -1.28
N PRO A 53 -6.11 6.48 -0.99
CA PRO A 53 -6.45 7.03 0.32
C PRO A 53 -7.96 7.04 0.60
N CYS A 54 -8.80 6.92 -0.45
CA CYS A 54 -10.25 6.81 -0.32
C CYS A 54 -10.72 5.37 -0.07
N ALA A 55 -9.89 4.34 -0.29
CA ALA A 55 -10.32 2.95 -0.13
C ALA A 55 -10.76 2.58 1.29
N SER A 56 -10.20 3.25 2.29
CA SER A 56 -10.55 3.08 3.71
C SER A 56 -11.46 4.18 4.26
N PHE A 57 -11.88 5.13 3.41
CA PHE A 57 -12.62 6.32 3.82
C PHE A 57 -14.04 6.28 3.26
N THR A 58 -15.03 6.13 4.13
CA THR A 58 -16.44 6.04 3.73
C THR A 58 -17.09 7.41 3.83
N CYS A 59 -17.62 7.90 2.70
CA CYS A 59 -18.50 9.06 2.67
C CYS A 59 -19.96 8.58 2.59
N TYR A 60 -20.75 8.87 3.62
CA TYR A 60 -22.16 8.49 3.70
C TYR A 60 -23.05 9.41 2.87
N ASN A 61 -24.32 9.01 2.73
CA ASN A 61 -25.39 9.84 2.15
C ASN A 61 -25.09 10.38 0.73
N GLY A 62 -24.35 9.59 -0.05
CA GLY A 62 -23.96 9.96 -1.42
C GLY A 62 -22.81 10.96 -1.49
N GLY A 63 -22.13 11.22 -0.37
CA GLY A 63 -20.90 12.01 -0.34
C GLY A 63 -19.80 11.38 -1.20
N ARG A 64 -18.91 12.22 -1.72
CA ARG A 64 -17.81 11.79 -2.59
C ARG A 64 -16.48 11.94 -1.86
N CYS A 65 -15.68 10.89 -1.83
CA CYS A 65 -14.31 11.00 -1.33
C CYS A 65 -13.44 11.73 -2.36
N LEU A 66 -12.72 12.74 -1.88
CA LEU A 66 -11.80 13.58 -2.63
C LEU A 66 -10.47 13.69 -1.89
N LEU A 67 -9.38 13.85 -2.64
CA LEU A 67 -8.09 14.19 -2.06
C LEU A 67 -7.97 15.71 -1.93
N HIS A 68 -7.85 16.19 -0.70
CA HIS A 68 -7.52 17.57 -0.39
C HIS A 68 -6.17 17.60 0.32
N GLU A 69 -5.17 18.29 -0.24
CA GLU A 69 -3.79 18.34 0.32
C GLU A 69 -3.20 16.95 0.67
N GLN A 70 -3.41 15.94 -0.19
CA GLN A 70 -2.98 14.54 0.01
C GLN A 70 -3.69 13.80 1.16
N GLN A 71 -4.76 14.38 1.73
CA GLN A 71 -5.61 13.73 2.72
C GLN A 71 -7.00 13.42 2.14
N PRO A 72 -7.57 12.24 2.42
CA PRO A 72 -8.93 11.91 2.01
C PRO A 72 -9.93 12.76 2.82
N THR A 73 -10.86 13.37 2.10
CA THR A 73 -11.94 14.20 2.67
C THR A 73 -13.24 13.89 1.95
N CYS A 74 -14.38 14.05 2.63
CA CYS A 74 -15.69 13.88 2.00
C CYS A 74 -16.27 15.23 1.55
N GLU A 75 -16.66 15.30 0.28
CA GLU A 75 -17.55 16.32 -0.24
C GLU A 75 -18.99 15.88 -0.03
N CYS A 76 -19.69 16.58 0.87
CA CYS A 76 -21.06 16.25 1.23
C CYS A 76 -22.08 16.79 0.22
N THR A 77 -23.14 16.03 0.03
CA THR A 77 -24.33 16.45 -0.71
C THR A 77 -25.16 17.43 0.13
N LEU A 78 -26.04 18.20 -0.53
CA LEU A 78 -26.89 19.19 0.14
C LEU A 78 -27.71 18.55 1.27
N GLY A 79 -27.71 19.16 2.45
CA GLY A 79 -28.44 18.66 3.62
C GLY A 79 -27.65 17.67 4.47
N TYR A 80 -26.36 17.43 4.18
CA TYR A 80 -25.47 16.60 4.99
C TYR A 80 -24.17 17.32 5.31
N ARG A 81 -23.59 16.98 6.48
CA ARG A 81 -22.34 17.57 6.98
C ARG A 81 -21.54 16.57 7.82
N GLY A 82 -20.40 17.03 8.35
CA GLY A 82 -19.45 16.21 9.10
C GLY A 82 -18.35 15.67 8.21
N SER A 83 -17.30 15.10 8.82
CA SER A 83 -16.12 14.61 8.09
C SER A 83 -16.40 13.41 7.17
N ASP A 84 -17.46 12.66 7.45
CA ASP A 84 -17.92 11.49 6.70
C ASP A 84 -19.30 11.69 6.07
N CYS A 85 -19.86 12.90 6.13
CA CYS A 85 -21.21 13.25 5.64
C CYS A 85 -22.37 12.47 6.29
N TYR A 86 -22.19 11.95 7.51
CA TYR A 86 -23.23 11.21 8.20
C TYR A 86 -24.32 12.11 8.82
N GLU A 87 -23.95 13.32 9.26
CA GLU A 87 -24.87 14.23 9.95
C GLU A 87 -25.82 14.94 8.97
N ILE A 88 -27.06 15.16 9.39
CA ILE A 88 -28.05 15.94 8.62
C ILE A 88 -27.90 17.43 8.98
N GLU A 89 -27.80 18.27 7.96
CA GLU A 89 -27.89 19.71 8.08
C GLU A 89 -29.37 20.12 8.00
N VAL A 90 -29.88 20.69 9.10
CA VAL A 90 -31.29 21.08 9.29
C VAL A 90 -31.50 22.54 8.93
#